data_AF-A0AA35W8U6-F1
#
_entry.id   AF-A0AA35W8U6-F1
#
_cell.length_a   1.000
_cell.length_b   1.000
_cell.length_c   1.000
_cell.angle_alpha   90.00
_cell.angle_beta   90.00
_cell.angle_gamma   90.00
#
_symmetry.space_group_name_H-M   'P 1'
#
loop_
_entity.id
_entity.type
_entity.pdbx_description
1 polymer ?
#
loop_
_entity_poly.entity_id
_entity_poly.type
_entity_poly.pdbx_seq_one_letter_code
_entity_poly.pdbx_strand_id
1 'polypeptide(L)'
;MVGLHAQTLRYYERVGLIWPSRTNGRQRLYSQADIDRLRRIKTFTEDMGVNLAGAEVALKLMARIDELEREVKSLSATIEELHLQSDSVPPTARRRPE
;
A
#
# COMPACT_ATOMS: atom_id res chain seq x y z
N MET A 1 14.80 -11.95 -13.37
CA MET A 1 15.54 -11.04 -12.45
C MET A 1 15.42 -9.62 -13.01
N VAL A 2 15.29 -8.56 -12.20
CA VAL A 2 14.84 -7.20 -12.65
C VAL A 2 15.79 -6.51 -13.67
N GLY A 3 16.96 -7.09 -13.94
CA GLY A 3 17.90 -6.59 -14.94
C GLY A 3 18.65 -5.31 -14.53
N LEU A 4 18.54 -4.92 -13.26
CA LEU A 4 19.22 -3.73 -12.72
C LEU A 4 20.66 -4.06 -12.32
N HIS A 5 21.58 -3.15 -12.63
CA HIS A 5 22.97 -3.25 -12.22
C HIS A 5 23.10 -3.13 -10.68
N ALA A 6 24.08 -3.83 -10.09
CA ALA A 6 24.29 -3.85 -8.64
C ALA A 6 24.55 -2.46 -8.03
N GLN A 7 25.15 -1.53 -8.80
CA GLN A 7 25.33 -0.15 -8.35
C GLN A 7 24.01 0.61 -8.24
N THR A 8 23.07 0.38 -9.16
CA THR A 8 21.74 0.98 -9.13
C THR A 8 20.95 0.50 -7.91
N LEU A 9 21.03 -0.79 -7.60
CA LEU A 9 20.42 -1.35 -6.39
C LEU A 9 21.01 -0.76 -5.11
N ARG A 10 22.34 -0.58 -5.04
CA ARG A 10 23.00 0.10 -3.91
C ARG A 10 22.57 1.56 -3.78
N TYR A 11 22.37 2.24 -4.91
CA TYR A 11 21.90 3.61 -4.90
C TYR A 11 20.46 3.69 -4.38
N TYR A 12 19.57 2.83 -4.86
CA TYR A 12 18.18 2.75 -4.40
C TYR A 12 18.08 2.39 -2.92
N GLU A 13 18.91 1.49 -2.40
CA GLU A 13 19.01 1.21 -0.96
C GLU A 13 19.39 2.48 -0.18
N ARG A 14 20.39 3.24 -0.67
CA ARG A 14 20.88 4.46 0.00
C ARG A 14 19.84 5.58 0.04
N VAL A 15 19.06 5.74 -1.03
CA VAL A 15 17.99 6.75 -1.08
C VAL A 15 16.69 6.26 -0.45
N GLY A 16 16.68 5.07 0.17
CA GLY A 16 15.50 4.55 0.87
C GLY A 16 14.37 4.14 -0.07
N LEU A 17 14.69 3.69 -1.29
CA LEU A 17 13.69 3.15 -2.22
C LEU A 17 13.42 1.66 -2.00
N ILE A 18 14.36 0.94 -1.39
CA ILE A 18 14.26 -0.50 -1.07
C ILE A 18 14.97 -0.79 0.24
N TRP A 19 14.53 -1.83 0.96
CA TRP A 19 15.11 -2.22 2.25
C TRP A 19 15.42 -3.72 2.27
N PRO A 20 16.50 -4.15 1.59
CA PRO A 20 16.88 -5.55 1.59
C PRO A 20 17.24 -6.02 3.00
N SER A 21 16.77 -7.21 3.35
CA SER A 21 17.25 -7.92 4.53
C SER A 21 18.70 -8.37 4.32
N ARG A 22 19.44 -8.57 5.41
CA ARG A 22 20.82 -9.06 5.35
C ARG A 22 20.94 -10.42 6.02
N THR A 23 21.65 -11.35 5.40
CA THR A 23 22.04 -12.61 6.06
C THR A 23 23.23 -12.40 6.99
N ASN A 24 23.50 -13.38 7.86
CA ASN A 24 24.70 -13.43 8.72
C ASN A 24 26.01 -13.29 7.91
N GLY A 25 26.00 -13.67 6.62
CA GLY A 25 27.12 -13.50 5.69
C GLY A 25 27.17 -12.16 4.96
N ARG A 26 26.47 -11.10 5.43
CA ARG A 26 26.38 -9.76 4.79
C ARG A 26 25.77 -9.73 3.38
N GLN A 27 25.15 -10.82 2.90
CA GLN A 27 24.49 -10.83 1.60
C GLN A 27 23.12 -10.15 1.69
N ARG A 28 22.77 -9.37 0.65
CA ARG A 28 21.47 -8.72 0.51
C ARG A 28 20.44 -9.72 0.01
N LEU A 29 19.34 -9.85 0.73
CA LEU A 29 18.16 -10.59 0.32
C LEU A 29 17.05 -9.59 0.01
N TYR A 30 16.57 -9.64 -1.21
CA TYR A 30 15.43 -8.84 -1.66
C TYR A 30 14.16 -9.65 -1.47
N SER A 31 13.21 -9.09 -0.74
CA SER A 31 11.87 -9.66 -0.63
C SER A 31 11.12 -9.54 -1.96
N GLN A 32 10.03 -10.29 -2.12
CA GLN A 32 9.17 -10.14 -3.30
C GLN A 32 8.64 -8.69 -3.43
N ALA A 33 8.33 -8.03 -2.31
CA ALA A 33 7.93 -6.63 -2.29
C ALA A 33 9.03 -5.70 -2.80
N ASP A 34 10.30 -5.94 -2.45
CA ASP A 34 11.42 -5.17 -3.01
C ASP A 34 11.53 -5.39 -4.53
N ILE A 35 11.37 -6.62 -5.00
CA ILE A 35 11.42 -6.95 -6.44
C ILE A 35 10.30 -6.23 -7.19
N ASP A 36 9.08 -6.23 -6.68
CA ASP A 36 7.95 -5.57 -7.34
C ASP A 36 8.09 -4.05 -7.32
N ARG A 37 8.63 -3.50 -6.23
CA ARG A 37 8.98 -2.07 -6.15
C ARG A 37 10.05 -1.69 -7.18
N LEU A 38 11.09 -2.50 -7.33
CA LEU A 38 12.13 -2.29 -8.35
C LEU A 38 11.57 -2.34 -9.77
N ARG A 39 10.62 -3.25 -10.06
CA ARG A 39 9.93 -3.29 -11.35
C ARG A 39 9.14 -2.01 -11.61
N ARG A 40 8.39 -1.51 -10.62
CA ARG A 40 7.63 -0.26 -10.76
C ARG A 40 8.55 0.94 -11.02
N ILE A 41 9.65 1.06 -10.27
CA ILE A 41 10.64 2.12 -10.49
C ILE A 41 11.18 2.04 -11.91
N LYS A 42 11.55 0.84 -12.36
CA LYS A 42 12.05 0.60 -13.72
C LYS A 42 11.05 1.06 -14.77
N THR A 43 9.78 0.68 -14.66
CA THR A 43 8.72 1.13 -15.57
C THR A 43 8.57 2.66 -15.57
N PHE A 44 8.59 3.31 -14.40
CA PHE A 44 8.54 4.77 -14.35
C PHE A 44 9.73 5.44 -15.03
N THR A 45 10.93 4.89 -14.84
CA THR A 45 12.15 5.51 -15.38
C THR A 45 12.42 5.18 -16.84
N GLU A 46 12.14 3.96 -17.29
CA GLU A 46 12.46 3.49 -18.64
C GLU A 46 11.29 3.69 -19.60
N ASP A 47 10.05 3.36 -19.19
CA ASP A 47 8.89 3.40 -20.09
C ASP A 47 8.22 4.79 -20.10
N MET A 48 8.21 5.48 -18.95
CA MET A 48 7.51 6.76 -18.79
C MET A 48 8.45 7.98 -18.74
N GLY A 49 9.77 7.77 -18.76
CA GLY A 49 10.77 8.84 -18.73
C GLY A 49 10.77 9.68 -17.44
N VAL A 50 10.18 9.17 -16.35
CA VAL A 50 10.15 9.85 -15.06
C VAL A 50 11.52 9.74 -14.40
N ASN A 51 12.03 10.83 -13.86
CA ASN A 51 13.28 10.76 -13.10
C ASN A 51 13.09 10.01 -11.76
N LEU A 52 14.18 9.65 -11.09
CA LEU A 52 14.09 8.85 -9.87
C LEU A 52 13.29 9.54 -8.74
N ALA A 53 13.42 10.87 -8.60
CA ALA A 53 12.69 11.62 -7.59
C ALA A 53 11.17 11.59 -7.87
N GLY A 54 10.77 11.71 -9.13
CA GLY A 54 9.38 11.56 -9.55
C GLY A 54 8.86 10.14 -9.31
N ALA A 55 9.67 9.12 -9.62
CA ALA A 55 9.32 7.72 -9.34
C ALA A 55 9.15 7.47 -7.82
N GLU A 56 9.98 8.08 -6.98
CA GLU A 56 9.85 8.03 -5.52
C GLU A 56 8.53 8.65 -5.04
N VAL A 57 8.21 9.85 -5.52
CA VAL A 57 6.97 10.55 -5.17
C VAL A 57 5.76 9.73 -5.62
N ALA A 58 5.77 9.21 -6.85
CA ALA A 58 4.71 8.35 -7.37
C ALA A 58 4.50 7.11 -6.49
N LEU A 59 5.58 6.43 -6.07
CA LEU A 59 5.49 5.28 -5.16
C LEU A 59 4.87 5.64 -3.81
N LYS A 60 5.25 6.79 -3.22
CA LYS A 60 4.67 7.26 -1.95
C LYS A 60 3.19 7.57 -2.10
N LEU A 61 2.80 8.22 -3.20
CA LEU A 61 1.40 8.55 -3.49
C LEU A 61 0.57 7.29 -3.70
N MET A 62 1.05 6.32 -4.47
CA MET A 62 0.35 5.03 -4.64
C MET A 62 0.16 4.31 -3.30
N ALA A 63 1.19 4.26 -2.45
CA ALA A 63 1.05 3.66 -1.11
C ALA A 63 0.03 4.41 -0.23
N ARG A 64 -0.05 5.74 -0.37
CA ARG A 64 -1.06 6.53 0.35
C ARG A 64 -2.47 6.27 -0.17
N ILE A 65 -2.64 6.13 -1.49
CA ILE A 65 -3.93 5.77 -2.10
C ILE A 65 -4.36 4.39 -1.62
N ASP A 66 -3.48 3.38 -1.68
CA ASP A 66 -3.78 2.03 -1.19
C ASP A 66 -4.23 2.03 0.28
N GLU A 67 -3.62 2.86 1.12
CA GLU A 67 -4.00 2.98 2.53
C GLU A 67 -5.38 3.64 2.70
N LEU A 68 -5.62 4.74 1.98
CA LEU A 68 -6.91 5.42 2.00
C LEU A 68 -8.04 4.52 1.48
N GLU A 69 -7.79 3.73 0.45
CA GLU A 69 -8.77 2.77 -0.08
C GLU A 69 -9.14 1.69 0.97
N ARG A 70 -8.16 1.21 1.74
CA ARG A 70 -8.41 0.28 2.85
C ARG A 70 -9.21 0.93 3.97
N GLU A 71 -8.88 2.17 4.31
CA GLU A 71 -9.60 2.94 5.33
C GLU A 71 -11.06 3.15 4.92
N VAL A 72 -11.30 3.59 3.67
CA VAL A 72 -12.64 3.73 3.10
C VAL A 72 -13.40 2.40 3.18
N LYS A 73 -12.78 1.29 2.76
CA LYS A 73 -13.41 -0.03 2.82
C LYS A 73 -13.79 -0.44 4.25
N SER A 74 -12.90 -0.17 5.22
CA SER A 74 -13.17 -0.46 6.64
C SER A 74 -14.33 0.37 7.17
N LEU A 75 -14.33 1.67 6.88
CA LEU A 75 -15.39 2.58 7.31
C LEU A 75 -16.74 2.22 6.71
N SER A 76 -16.77 1.88 5.41
CA SER A 76 -17.98 1.42 4.73
C SER A 76 -18.56 0.15 5.37
N ALA A 77 -17.70 -0.81 5.73
CA ALA A 77 -18.14 -2.03 6.42
C ALA A 77 -18.71 -1.74 7.81
N THR A 78 -18.11 -0.82 8.58
CA THR A 78 -18.64 -0.39 9.88
C THR A 78 -19.98 0.31 9.76
N ILE A 79 -20.17 1.17 8.75
CA ILE A 79 -21.45 1.83 8.49
C ILE A 79 -22.53 0.79 8.17
N GLU A 80 -22.22 -0.21 7.34
CA GLU A 80 -23.13 -1.29 6.99
C GLU A 80 -23.55 -2.10 8.23
N GLU A 81 -22.60 -2.44 9.10
CA GLU A 81 -22.87 -3.13 10.36
C GLU A 81 -23.78 -2.32 11.29
N LEU A 82 -23.54 -1.00 11.43
CA LEU A 82 -24.37 -0.12 12.25
C LEU A 82 -25.80 0.03 11.72
N HIS A 83 -25.99 0.09 10.40
CA HIS A 83 -27.33 0.11 9.81
C HIS A 83 -28.09 -1.17 10.12
N LEU A 84 -27.45 -2.35 10.00
CA LEU A 84 -28.07 -3.63 10.32
C LEU A 84 -28.47 -3.75 11.80
N GLN A 85 -27.69 -3.17 12.72
CA GLN A 85 -28.03 -3.12 14.15
C GLN A 85 -29.20 -2.17 14.43
N SER A 86 -29.26 -1.03 13.73
CA SER A 86 -30.31 -0.02 13.90
C SER A 86 -31.68 -0.50 13.42
N ASP A 87 -31.71 -1.29 12.35
CA ASP A 87 -32.94 -1.90 11.80
C ASP A 87 -33.47 -3.07 12.66
N SER A 88 -32.71 -3.53 13.65
CA SER A 88 -33.06 -4.67 14.52
C SER A 88 -33.79 -4.31 15.82
N VAL A 89 -34.06 -3.02 16.08
CA VAL A 89 -34.89 -2.59 17.23
C VAL A 89 -36.36 -2.57 16.81
N PRO A 90 -37.17 -3.61 17.12
CA PRO A 90 -38.60 -3.55 16.86
C PRO A 90 -39.19 -2.39 17.67
N PRO A 91 -40.14 -1.61 17.10
CA PRO A 91 -40.83 -0.58 17.86
C PRO A 91 -41.56 -1.28 19.00
N THR A 92 -40.98 -1.22 20.20
CA THR A 92 -41.62 -1.71 21.42
C THR A 92 -42.87 -0.89 21.63
N ALA A 93 -43.96 -1.47 21.16
CA ALA A 93 -45.34 -1.28 21.53
C ALA A 93 -45.60 -0.04 22.41
N ARG A 94 -45.71 1.14 21.79
CA ARG A 94 -46.59 2.17 22.34
C ARG A 94 -48.01 1.90 21.87
N ARG A 95 -48.61 0.81 22.38
CA ARG A 95 -50.07 0.70 22.38
C ARG A 95 -50.55 1.57 23.55
N ARG A 96 -51.13 2.74 23.24
CA ARG A 96 -52.21 3.31 24.05
C ARG A 96 -53.34 2.28 24.10
N PRO A 97 -53.95 2.05 25.26
CA PRO A 97 -55.25 2.67 25.56
C PRO A 97 -55.36 2.99 27.10
N GLU A 98 -56.21 3.83 27.67
CA GLU A 98 -57.33 4.71 27.31
C GLU A 98 -57.18 6.01 28.11
#